data_AF-A0A7R9DA81-F1
#
_entry.id   AF-A0A7R9DA81-F1
#
_cell.length_a   1.000
_cell.length_b   1.000
_cell.length_c   1.000
_cell.angle_alpha   90.00
_cell.angle_beta   90.00
_cell.angle_gamma   90.00
#
_symmetry.space_group_name_H-M   'P 1'
#
loop_
_entity.id
_entity.type
_entity.pdbx_description
1 polymer ?
#
loop_
_entity_poly.entity_id
_entity_poly.type
_entity_poly.pdbx_seq_one_letter_code
_entity_poly.pdbx_strand_id
1 'polypeptide(L)'
;MKDILWKCCEYLNDLRPESAADMRVVLLYLHTLVAFTSTNTWTVLKTKNMELLKPGLNQLCANIMGYLFTKGFYLTLKSLLQRGLSRSKIALKHVSLSALMTLAIRPLVSAGFTEKLMTMFVIHILSVPALVLHVQNLAPECIQVFVNHNILTKSLELLNSEQNIRIVFNTLEGNYALCLVGNLVHLAYIQKDDSLKEVFFPTFTFVISRMLESCQNYVVSKQSNLTYWHPVLGWFAQNMDYGLHEAMPSVKALVADGLQTTPLVVYAATSASEELVETGSEGVSESYGGAAGTSSTSAATSSNLLRRALDHRTNKANAAKHHRKLGSPECTKVALLCSLYQTALGTLTQLRLDILTGLCYQDNILCNLWRFLCSLGPHCGLKAFLDLLAVNTKCSAPEFQMLILFSDCMTHYVTILDDLEMYEQQKPFRLVDYVKMSYFLNHFLYKGVLGNLLDVKSLNTNALFQSTHTLLMVLYRRDCRRSYTPDNHWLVKDLRMAAFFNDLEKGKKTTQVGK
;
A
#
# COMPACT_ATOMS: atom_id res chain seq x y z
N MET A 1 -23.60 -41.35 9.10
CA MET A 1 -23.11 -40.02 9.55
C MET A 1 -22.70 -39.12 8.38
N LYS A 2 -21.77 -39.54 7.51
CA LYS A 2 -21.34 -38.76 6.33
C LYS A 2 -22.51 -38.26 5.48
N ASP A 3 -23.47 -39.14 5.16
CA ASP A 3 -24.63 -38.77 4.34
C ASP A 3 -25.56 -37.78 5.06
N ILE A 4 -25.75 -37.93 6.37
CA ILE A 4 -26.58 -37.00 7.17
C ILE A 4 -25.98 -35.60 7.13
N LEU A 5 -24.67 -35.47 7.33
CA LEU A 5 -23.99 -34.18 7.28
C LEU A 5 -23.99 -33.58 5.87
N TRP A 6 -23.86 -34.42 4.84
CA TRP A 6 -24.00 -33.95 3.47
C TRP A 6 -25.43 -33.46 3.19
N LYS A 7 -26.47 -34.16 3.67
CA LYS A 7 -27.86 -33.68 3.60
C LYS A 7 -28.06 -32.35 4.32
N CYS A 8 -27.40 -32.14 5.45
CA CYS A 8 -27.38 -30.82 6.10
C CYS A 8 -26.81 -29.75 5.16
N CYS A 9 -25.73 -30.06 4.43
CA CYS A 9 -25.14 -29.13 3.46
C CYS A 9 -26.05 -28.86 2.25
N GLU A 10 -26.72 -29.89 1.73
CA GLU A 10 -27.69 -29.75 0.64
C GLU A 10 -28.85 -28.83 1.07
N TYR A 11 -29.44 -29.06 2.24
CA TYR A 11 -30.52 -28.19 2.72
C TYR A 11 -30.07 -26.77 3.04
N LEU A 12 -28.85 -26.59 3.54
CA LEU A 12 -28.28 -25.25 3.74
C LEU A 12 -28.19 -24.45 2.42
N ASN A 13 -28.07 -25.10 1.26
CA ASN A 13 -28.03 -24.39 -0.03
C ASN A 13 -29.35 -23.72 -0.40
N ASP A 14 -30.48 -24.15 0.13
CA ASP A 14 -31.79 -23.61 -0.25
C ASP A 14 -32.34 -22.58 0.77
N LEU A 15 -31.80 -22.58 1.99
CA LEU A 15 -32.28 -21.75 3.09
C LEU A 15 -31.85 -20.28 3.00
N ARG A 16 -32.76 -19.36 3.33
CA ARG A 16 -32.52 -17.91 3.27
C ARG A 16 -32.33 -17.31 4.66
N PRO A 17 -31.12 -16.82 5.02
CA PRO A 17 -30.84 -16.28 6.35
C PRO A 17 -31.71 -15.07 6.75
N GLU A 18 -32.30 -14.32 5.80
CA GLU A 18 -33.24 -13.24 6.13
C GLU A 18 -34.56 -13.72 6.75
N SER A 19 -34.99 -14.94 6.46
CA SER A 19 -36.21 -15.51 7.00
C SER A 19 -35.95 -16.04 8.39
N ALA A 20 -36.71 -15.56 9.39
CA ALA A 20 -36.55 -16.02 10.77
C ALA A 20 -36.84 -17.52 10.93
N ALA A 21 -37.72 -18.08 10.09
CA ALA A 21 -38.02 -19.52 10.07
C ALA A 21 -36.81 -20.31 9.56
N ASP A 22 -36.31 -19.94 8.39
CA ASP A 22 -35.14 -20.57 7.76
C ASP A 22 -33.90 -20.43 8.66
N MET A 23 -33.72 -19.28 9.31
CA MET A 23 -32.57 -19.04 10.18
C MET A 23 -32.51 -20.02 11.36
N ARG A 24 -33.66 -20.44 11.92
CA ARG A 24 -33.69 -21.49 12.95
C ARG A 24 -33.19 -22.82 12.40
N VAL A 25 -33.56 -23.14 11.16
CA VAL A 25 -33.13 -24.36 10.46
C VAL A 25 -31.66 -24.28 10.08
N VAL A 26 -31.17 -23.12 9.63
CA VAL A 26 -29.75 -22.86 9.38
C VAL A 26 -28.93 -23.13 10.64
N LEU A 27 -29.36 -22.59 11.79
CA LEU A 27 -28.68 -22.82 13.07
C LEU A 27 -28.70 -24.31 13.47
N LEU A 28 -29.80 -25.02 13.26
CA LEU A 28 -29.88 -26.46 13.51
C LEU A 28 -28.85 -27.25 12.69
N TYR A 29 -28.77 -26.99 11.38
CA TYR A 29 -27.82 -27.69 10.51
C TYR A 29 -26.37 -27.28 10.76
N LEU A 30 -26.09 -26.00 10.99
CA LEU A 30 -24.75 -25.53 11.37
C LEU A 30 -24.31 -26.16 12.70
N HIS A 31 -25.19 -26.21 13.70
CA HIS A 31 -24.88 -26.86 14.98
C HIS A 31 -24.62 -28.35 14.81
N THR A 32 -25.41 -29.04 13.96
CA THR A 32 -25.21 -30.46 13.65
C THR A 32 -23.84 -30.69 12.99
N LEU A 33 -23.48 -29.86 11.99
CA LEU A 33 -22.16 -29.91 11.36
C LEU A 33 -21.04 -29.64 12.37
N VAL A 34 -21.16 -28.62 13.21
CA VAL A 34 -20.17 -28.28 14.23
C VAL A 34 -20.00 -29.41 15.25
N ALA A 35 -21.09 -30.03 15.69
CA ALA A 35 -21.05 -31.09 16.69
C ALA A 35 -20.41 -32.38 16.14
N PHE A 36 -20.63 -32.74 14.88
CA PHE A 36 -20.15 -34.02 14.33
C PHE A 36 -18.89 -33.92 13.47
N THR A 37 -18.26 -32.74 13.39
CA THR A 37 -16.94 -32.54 12.74
C THR A 37 -15.82 -32.25 13.75
N SER A 38 -16.10 -32.30 15.05
CA SER A 38 -15.10 -32.19 16.11
C SER A 38 -15.58 -32.91 17.37
N THR A 39 -14.64 -33.52 18.09
CA THR A 39 -14.93 -34.22 19.36
C THR A 39 -15.01 -33.27 20.56
N ASN A 40 -14.67 -31.99 20.40
CA ASN A 40 -14.50 -31.04 21.51
C ASN A 40 -15.76 -30.84 22.37
N THR A 41 -16.95 -31.00 21.77
CA THR A 41 -18.23 -30.84 22.46
C THR A 41 -18.78 -32.15 23.04
N TRP A 42 -18.13 -33.29 22.78
CA TRP A 42 -18.65 -34.60 23.18
C TRP A 42 -18.33 -34.85 24.65
N THR A 43 -19.33 -34.66 25.51
CA THR A 43 -19.21 -34.84 26.97
C THR A 43 -18.75 -36.24 27.37
N VAL A 44 -19.14 -37.27 26.60
CA VAL A 44 -18.73 -38.67 26.82
C VAL A 44 -17.21 -38.85 26.79
N LEU A 45 -16.48 -38.02 26.03
CA LEU A 45 -15.03 -38.10 25.92
C LEU A 45 -14.28 -37.34 27.03
N LYS A 46 -15.01 -36.68 27.95
CA LYS A 46 -14.42 -36.05 29.14
C LYS A 46 -14.21 -37.04 30.29
N THR A 47 -14.74 -38.25 30.19
CA THR A 47 -14.56 -39.32 31.18
C THR A 47 -13.21 -40.02 30.95
N LYS A 48 -12.39 -40.18 32.02
CA LYS A 48 -11.02 -40.73 31.95
C LYS A 48 -10.90 -42.03 31.13
N ASN A 49 -11.88 -42.94 31.23
CA ASN A 49 -11.85 -44.23 30.54
C ASN A 49 -12.11 -44.13 29.03
N MET A 50 -12.75 -43.06 28.57
CA MET A 50 -13.13 -42.84 27.17
C MET A 50 -12.18 -41.86 26.44
N GLU A 51 -11.27 -41.23 27.18
CA GLU A 51 -10.27 -40.31 26.61
C GLU A 51 -9.34 -41.02 25.62
N LEU A 52 -9.09 -42.32 25.83
CA LEU A 52 -8.32 -43.18 24.93
C LEU A 52 -8.93 -43.29 23.51
N LEU A 53 -10.25 -43.06 23.36
CA LEU A 53 -10.94 -43.09 22.06
C LEU A 53 -10.81 -41.76 21.29
N LYS A 54 -10.41 -40.68 21.97
CA LYS A 54 -10.36 -39.32 21.40
C LYS A 54 -9.51 -39.23 20.12
N PRO A 55 -8.31 -39.83 20.02
CA PRO A 55 -7.53 -39.80 18.78
C PRO A 55 -8.25 -40.48 17.60
N GLY A 56 -8.85 -41.66 17.82
CA GLY A 56 -9.59 -42.39 16.78
C GLY A 56 -10.83 -41.65 16.31
N LEU A 57 -11.56 -41.01 17.23
CA LEU A 57 -12.75 -40.22 16.90
C LEU A 57 -12.40 -38.88 16.23
N ASN A 58 -11.25 -38.29 16.56
CA ASN A 58 -10.72 -37.14 15.82
C ASN A 58 -10.37 -37.53 14.38
N GLN A 59 -9.75 -38.69 14.17
CA GLN A 59 -9.47 -39.19 12.82
C GLN A 59 -10.77 -39.45 12.04
N LEU A 60 -11.81 -39.96 12.70
CA LEU A 60 -13.12 -40.12 12.08
C LEU A 60 -13.74 -38.77 11.68
N CYS A 61 -13.64 -37.75 12.53
CA CYS A 61 -14.06 -36.38 12.20
C CYS A 61 -13.27 -35.82 11.00
N ALA A 62 -11.96 -36.04 10.94
CA ALA A 62 -11.12 -35.67 9.80
C ALA A 62 -11.58 -36.35 8.49
N ASN A 63 -11.87 -37.65 8.54
CA ASN A 63 -12.37 -38.41 7.40
C ASN A 63 -13.76 -37.95 6.94
N ILE A 64 -14.61 -37.52 7.86
CA ILE A 64 -15.91 -36.90 7.55
C ILE A 64 -15.69 -35.55 6.87
N MET A 65 -14.83 -34.68 7.41
CA MET A 65 -14.54 -33.38 6.82
C MET A 65 -13.94 -33.52 5.41
N GLY A 66 -13.02 -34.48 5.22
CA GLY A 66 -12.47 -34.78 3.90
C GLY A 66 -13.55 -35.22 2.90
N TYR A 67 -14.52 -36.04 3.32
CA TYR A 67 -15.66 -36.43 2.50
C TYR A 67 -16.58 -35.24 2.16
N LEU A 68 -16.89 -34.38 3.13
CA LEU A 68 -17.70 -33.19 2.87
C LEU A 68 -16.98 -32.25 1.88
N PHE A 69 -15.68 -32.06 2.06
CA PHE A 69 -14.86 -31.23 1.17
C PHE A 69 -14.92 -31.73 -0.28
N THR A 70 -14.76 -33.03 -0.54
CA THR A 70 -14.83 -33.58 -1.91
C THR A 70 -16.21 -33.45 -2.55
N LYS A 71 -17.28 -33.31 -1.74
CA LYS A 71 -18.64 -33.06 -2.19
C LYS A 71 -18.97 -31.58 -2.45
N GLY A 72 -18.07 -30.65 -2.12
CA GLY A 72 -18.28 -29.22 -2.36
C GLY A 72 -18.69 -28.43 -1.11
N PHE A 73 -18.27 -28.87 0.08
CA PHE A 73 -18.59 -28.20 1.35
C PHE A 73 -18.33 -26.68 1.37
N TYR A 74 -17.20 -26.22 0.85
CA TYR A 74 -16.91 -24.77 0.79
C TYR A 74 -17.82 -24.00 -0.16
N LEU A 75 -18.37 -24.63 -1.20
CA LEU A 75 -19.38 -23.99 -2.05
C LEU A 75 -20.67 -23.76 -1.27
N THR A 76 -21.08 -24.72 -0.45
CA THR A 76 -22.23 -24.55 0.46
C THR A 76 -22.00 -23.42 1.45
N LEU A 77 -20.83 -23.40 2.11
CA LEU A 77 -20.49 -22.32 3.05
C LEU A 77 -20.46 -20.96 2.35
N LYS A 78 -19.87 -20.87 1.15
CA LYS A 78 -19.85 -19.65 0.32
C LYS A 78 -21.27 -19.15 0.06
N SER A 79 -22.16 -20.02 -0.44
CA SER A 79 -23.54 -19.67 -0.77
C SER A 79 -24.29 -19.09 0.44
N LEU A 80 -24.10 -19.69 1.62
CA LEU A 80 -24.73 -19.22 2.84
C LEU A 80 -24.12 -17.89 3.34
N LEU A 81 -22.80 -17.75 3.27
CA LEU A 81 -22.09 -16.51 3.61
C LEU A 81 -22.52 -15.37 2.69
N GLN A 82 -22.60 -15.59 1.38
CA GLN A 82 -23.02 -14.55 0.42
C GLN A 82 -24.46 -14.10 0.67
N ARG A 83 -25.41 -15.02 0.85
CA ARG A 83 -26.82 -14.66 1.17
C ARG A 83 -26.96 -13.93 2.50
N GLY A 84 -26.06 -14.23 3.44
CA GLY A 84 -26.04 -13.67 4.77
C GLY A 84 -25.38 -12.30 4.92
N LEU A 85 -24.27 -12.10 4.20
CA LEU A 85 -23.37 -10.95 4.33
C LEU A 85 -23.37 -10.00 3.14
N SER A 86 -23.60 -10.49 1.91
CA SER A 86 -23.54 -9.68 0.69
C SER A 86 -24.83 -8.90 0.47
N ARG A 87 -25.17 -8.03 1.44
CA ARG A 87 -26.39 -7.25 1.49
C ARG A 87 -26.22 -5.97 2.32
N SER A 88 -27.12 -5.02 2.11
CA SER A 88 -27.22 -3.78 2.88
C SER A 88 -27.49 -4.04 4.37
N LYS A 89 -28.42 -4.95 4.67
CA LYS A 89 -28.74 -5.39 6.04
C LYS A 89 -28.29 -6.84 6.26
N ILE A 90 -27.24 -6.99 7.08
CA ILE A 90 -26.65 -8.29 7.42
C ILE A 90 -27.64 -9.20 8.16
N ALA A 91 -27.88 -10.38 7.60
CA ALA A 91 -28.75 -11.39 8.18
C ALA A 91 -28.04 -12.28 9.22
N LEU A 92 -26.80 -12.71 8.92
CA LEU A 92 -26.05 -13.56 9.83
C LEU A 92 -25.67 -12.80 11.10
N LYS A 93 -25.85 -13.45 12.24
CA LYS A 93 -25.47 -12.93 13.57
C LYS A 93 -24.29 -13.71 14.13
N HIS A 94 -23.79 -13.27 15.28
CA HIS A 94 -22.65 -13.85 15.99
C HIS A 94 -22.63 -15.39 15.95
N VAL A 95 -23.68 -16.05 16.45
CA VAL A 95 -23.72 -17.53 16.57
C VAL A 95 -23.56 -18.23 15.23
N SER A 96 -24.30 -17.82 14.21
CA SER A 96 -24.22 -18.42 12.88
C SER A 96 -22.90 -18.14 12.19
N LEU A 97 -22.37 -16.92 12.32
CA LEU A 97 -21.12 -16.52 11.68
C LEU A 97 -19.94 -17.25 12.33
N SER A 98 -19.92 -17.34 13.66
CA SER A 98 -18.91 -18.07 14.43
C SER A 98 -18.91 -19.57 14.08
N ALA A 99 -20.09 -20.18 13.92
CA ALA A 99 -20.21 -21.56 13.43
C ALA A 99 -19.68 -21.73 12.00
N LEU A 100 -19.99 -20.81 11.09
CA LEU A 100 -19.49 -20.82 9.71
C LEU A 100 -17.97 -20.69 9.65
N MET A 101 -17.37 -19.76 10.40
CA MET A 101 -15.92 -19.57 10.44
C MET A 101 -15.23 -20.78 11.05
N THR A 102 -15.78 -21.34 12.12
CA THR A 102 -15.30 -22.59 12.72
C THR A 102 -15.29 -23.74 11.70
N LEU A 103 -16.39 -23.91 10.96
CA LEU A 103 -16.50 -24.94 9.92
C LEU A 103 -15.58 -24.70 8.73
N ALA A 104 -15.32 -23.44 8.36
CA ALA A 104 -14.41 -23.09 7.28
C ALA A 104 -12.93 -23.35 7.63
N ILE A 105 -12.53 -23.16 8.89
CA ILE A 105 -11.13 -23.31 9.32
C ILE A 105 -10.77 -24.77 9.62
N ARG A 106 -11.69 -25.56 10.17
CA ARG A 106 -11.41 -26.94 10.62
C ARG A 106 -10.78 -27.83 9.54
N PRO A 107 -11.27 -27.87 8.29
CA PRO A 107 -10.64 -28.68 7.25
C PRO A 107 -9.20 -28.26 6.97
N LEU A 108 -8.89 -26.95 7.04
CA LEU A 108 -7.52 -26.44 6.88
C LEU A 108 -6.61 -26.99 7.97
N VAL A 109 -7.02 -26.85 9.23
CA VAL A 109 -6.23 -27.28 10.40
C VAL A 109 -6.04 -28.80 10.38
N SER A 110 -7.10 -29.56 10.14
CA SER A 110 -7.07 -31.02 10.15
C SER A 110 -6.18 -31.61 9.04
N ALA A 111 -6.02 -30.92 7.93
CA ALA A 111 -5.19 -31.36 6.81
C ALA A 111 -3.80 -30.69 6.78
N GLY A 112 -3.45 -29.88 7.79
CA GLY A 112 -2.16 -29.19 7.83
C GLY A 112 -1.99 -28.10 6.76
N PHE A 113 -3.08 -27.42 6.38
CA PHE A 113 -3.07 -26.31 5.42
C PHE A 113 -2.51 -26.68 4.03
N THR A 114 -2.92 -27.83 3.48
CA THR A 114 -2.53 -28.19 2.10
C THR A 114 -2.88 -27.11 1.10
N GLU A 115 -2.06 -26.95 0.06
CA GLU A 115 -2.22 -25.94 -0.98
C GLU A 115 -3.63 -25.98 -1.60
N LYS A 116 -4.14 -27.17 -1.94
CA LYS A 116 -5.49 -27.35 -2.48
C LYS A 116 -6.58 -26.78 -1.56
N LEU A 117 -6.51 -27.08 -0.27
CA LEU A 117 -7.50 -26.61 0.70
C LEU A 117 -7.39 -25.10 0.93
N MET A 118 -6.16 -24.57 0.96
CA MET A 118 -5.91 -23.13 1.04
C MET A 118 -6.46 -22.39 -0.19
N THR A 119 -6.21 -22.89 -1.41
CA THR A 119 -6.77 -22.33 -2.64
C THR A 119 -8.29 -22.30 -2.59
N MET A 120 -8.93 -23.40 -2.20
CA MET A 120 -10.39 -23.45 -2.10
C MET A 120 -10.93 -22.52 -1.00
N PHE A 121 -10.22 -22.37 0.11
CA PHE A 121 -10.61 -21.41 1.16
C PHE A 121 -10.49 -19.97 0.70
N VAL A 122 -9.39 -19.61 0.03
CA VAL A 122 -9.17 -18.28 -0.54
C VAL A 122 -10.25 -17.93 -1.56
N ILE A 123 -10.57 -18.87 -2.46
CA ILE A 123 -11.55 -18.68 -3.53
C ILE A 123 -13.00 -18.65 -3.01
N HIS A 124 -13.36 -19.45 -2.02
CA HIS A 124 -14.77 -19.62 -1.63
C HIS A 124 -15.15 -18.93 -0.32
N ILE A 125 -14.19 -18.72 0.59
CA ILE A 125 -14.45 -18.14 1.90
C ILE A 125 -13.84 -16.74 1.96
N LEU A 126 -12.53 -16.60 1.78
CA LEU A 126 -11.84 -15.32 1.98
C LEU A 126 -12.16 -14.27 0.88
N SER A 127 -12.75 -14.69 -0.25
CA SER A 127 -13.24 -13.79 -1.29
C SER A 127 -14.68 -13.30 -1.05
N VAL A 128 -15.36 -13.76 0.01
CA VAL A 128 -16.73 -13.30 0.33
C VAL A 128 -16.70 -11.79 0.62
N PRO A 129 -17.60 -10.99 0.03
CA PRO A 129 -17.59 -9.53 0.19
C PRO A 129 -17.56 -9.10 1.65
N ALA A 130 -16.57 -8.26 1.98
CA ALA A 130 -16.37 -7.68 3.32
C ALA A 130 -16.37 -8.67 4.50
N LEU A 131 -16.02 -9.94 4.26
CA LEU A 131 -16.04 -10.99 5.28
C LEU A 131 -15.28 -10.58 6.55
N VAL A 132 -14.04 -10.09 6.42
CA VAL A 132 -13.18 -9.84 7.58
C VAL A 132 -13.73 -8.70 8.43
N LEU A 133 -14.27 -7.64 7.80
CA LEU A 133 -14.95 -6.56 8.50
C LEU A 133 -16.19 -7.08 9.27
N HIS A 134 -17.00 -7.92 8.64
CA HIS A 134 -18.18 -8.50 9.29
C HIS A 134 -17.80 -9.43 10.44
N VAL A 135 -16.75 -10.25 10.28
CA VAL A 135 -16.25 -11.12 11.35
C VAL A 135 -15.69 -10.30 12.49
N GLN A 136 -14.92 -9.23 12.24
CA GLN A 136 -14.42 -8.34 13.28
C GLN A 136 -15.55 -7.70 14.09
N ASN A 137 -16.63 -7.27 13.43
CA ASN A 137 -17.74 -6.58 14.09
C ASN A 137 -18.72 -7.51 14.79
N LEU A 138 -18.93 -8.72 14.27
CA LEU A 138 -19.99 -9.63 14.75
C LEU A 138 -19.49 -10.87 15.50
N ALA A 139 -18.23 -11.28 15.31
CA ALA A 139 -17.61 -12.47 15.89
C ALA A 139 -16.08 -12.29 16.04
N PRO A 140 -15.63 -11.29 16.85
CA PRO A 140 -14.22 -10.92 16.94
C PRO A 140 -13.31 -12.06 17.42
N GLU A 141 -13.83 -13.04 18.16
CA GLU A 141 -13.10 -14.24 18.56
C GLU A 141 -12.61 -15.05 17.35
N CYS A 142 -13.34 -15.01 16.22
CA CYS A 142 -12.93 -15.69 14.99
C CYS A 142 -11.74 -14.99 14.31
N ILE A 143 -11.58 -13.67 14.48
CA ILE A 143 -10.38 -12.95 14.02
C ILE A 143 -9.16 -13.49 14.76
N GLN A 144 -9.24 -13.70 16.07
CA GLN A 144 -8.14 -14.27 16.83
C GLN A 144 -7.79 -15.68 16.34
N VAL A 145 -8.77 -16.48 15.92
CA VAL A 145 -8.51 -17.78 15.29
C VAL A 145 -7.78 -17.63 13.96
N PHE A 146 -8.10 -16.62 13.15
CA PHE A 146 -7.39 -16.34 11.89
C PHE A 146 -5.92 -15.96 12.15
N VAL A 147 -5.68 -15.14 13.17
CA VAL A 147 -4.33 -14.72 13.59
C VAL A 147 -3.54 -15.92 14.12
N ASN A 148 -4.11 -16.69 15.05
CA ASN A 148 -3.45 -17.85 15.65
C ASN A 148 -3.07 -18.94 14.64
N HIS A 149 -3.83 -19.07 13.55
CA HIS A 149 -3.54 -20.01 12.47
C HIS A 149 -2.72 -19.40 11.31
N ASN A 150 -2.27 -18.15 11.44
CA ASN A 150 -1.50 -17.44 10.41
C ASN A 150 -2.20 -17.44 9.04
N ILE A 151 -3.52 -17.24 9.02
CA ILE A 151 -4.32 -17.30 7.78
C ILE A 151 -3.84 -16.28 6.75
N LEU A 152 -3.48 -15.07 7.20
CA LEU A 152 -2.92 -14.03 6.33
C LEU A 152 -1.63 -14.50 5.67
N THR A 153 -0.63 -14.88 6.46
CA THR A 153 0.68 -15.34 5.98
C THR A 153 0.55 -16.52 5.01
N LYS A 154 -0.23 -17.54 5.36
CA LYS A 154 -0.46 -18.71 4.51
C LYS A 154 -1.18 -18.37 3.20
N SER A 155 -2.12 -17.41 3.24
CA SER A 155 -2.81 -16.95 2.03
C SER A 155 -1.85 -16.17 1.12
N LEU A 156 -0.99 -15.34 1.70
CA LEU A 156 0.02 -14.58 0.96
C LEU A 156 1.10 -15.50 0.37
N GLU A 157 1.57 -16.50 1.12
CA GLU A 157 2.52 -17.52 0.63
C GLU A 157 1.95 -18.29 -0.56
N LEU A 158 0.70 -18.74 -0.47
CA LEU A 158 -0.01 -19.39 -1.58
C LEU A 158 -0.04 -18.49 -2.82
N LEU A 159 -0.43 -17.23 -2.63
CA LEU A 159 -0.57 -16.23 -3.68
C LEU A 159 0.78 -15.65 -4.13
N ASN A 160 1.90 -15.99 -3.51
CA ASN A 160 3.21 -15.48 -3.95
C ASN A 160 3.66 -16.13 -5.27
N SER A 161 3.01 -17.22 -5.69
CA SER A 161 3.23 -17.87 -6.99
C SER A 161 2.34 -17.23 -8.07
N GLU A 162 2.95 -16.80 -9.18
CA GLU A 162 2.21 -16.23 -10.33
C GLU A 162 1.15 -17.19 -10.88
N GLN A 163 1.45 -18.49 -10.89
CA GLN A 163 0.51 -19.52 -11.32
C GLN A 163 -0.73 -19.54 -10.41
N ASN A 164 -0.52 -19.48 -9.09
CA ASN A 164 -1.61 -19.52 -8.12
C ASN A 164 -2.45 -18.23 -8.16
N ILE A 165 -1.82 -17.06 -8.30
CA ILE A 165 -2.53 -15.80 -8.56
C ILE A 165 -3.42 -15.96 -9.79
N ARG A 166 -2.87 -16.47 -10.89
CA ARG A 166 -3.64 -16.61 -12.14
C ARG A 166 -4.82 -17.57 -11.99
N ILE A 167 -4.65 -18.70 -11.30
CA ILE A 167 -5.73 -19.66 -11.04
C ILE A 167 -6.83 -19.01 -10.20
N VAL A 168 -6.45 -18.39 -9.08
CA VAL A 168 -7.39 -17.72 -8.16
C VAL A 168 -8.11 -16.58 -8.87
N PHE A 169 -7.37 -15.73 -9.57
CA PHE A 169 -7.91 -14.58 -10.29
C PHE A 169 -8.86 -15.00 -11.42
N ASN A 170 -8.50 -16.00 -12.23
CA ASN A 170 -9.39 -16.51 -13.28
C ASN A 170 -10.69 -17.11 -12.70
N THR A 171 -10.67 -17.60 -11.47
CA THR A 171 -11.85 -18.18 -10.82
C THR A 171 -12.73 -17.10 -10.16
N LEU A 172 -12.13 -16.05 -9.62
CA LEU A 172 -12.85 -14.96 -8.94
C LEU A 172 -13.29 -13.85 -9.90
N GLU A 173 -12.58 -13.71 -11.01
CA GLU A 173 -12.65 -12.58 -11.93
C GLU A 173 -12.42 -11.25 -11.17
N GLY A 174 -12.61 -10.08 -11.80
CA GLY A 174 -12.18 -8.83 -11.16
C GLY A 174 -13.04 -8.43 -9.95
N ASN A 175 -14.34 -8.74 -9.96
CA ASN A 175 -15.27 -8.40 -8.87
C ASN A 175 -14.93 -9.09 -7.54
N TYR A 176 -14.82 -10.42 -7.53
CA TYR A 176 -14.50 -11.15 -6.30
C TYR A 176 -13.00 -11.17 -5.99
N ALA A 177 -12.13 -10.93 -6.99
CA ALA A 177 -10.71 -10.68 -6.73
C ALA A 177 -10.55 -9.38 -5.91
N LEU A 178 -11.32 -8.34 -6.20
CA LEU A 178 -11.33 -7.12 -5.40
C LEU A 178 -11.80 -7.38 -3.96
N CYS A 179 -12.81 -8.24 -3.78
CA CYS A 179 -13.28 -8.63 -2.44
C CYS A 179 -12.17 -9.36 -1.66
N LEU A 180 -11.43 -10.26 -2.32
CA LEU A 180 -10.27 -10.93 -1.73
C LEU A 180 -9.16 -9.93 -1.37
N VAL A 181 -8.81 -9.01 -2.29
CA VAL A 181 -7.82 -7.95 -2.04
C VAL A 181 -8.21 -7.15 -0.80
N GLY A 182 -9.47 -6.71 -0.73
CA GLY A 182 -10.00 -6.05 0.45
C GLY A 182 -9.72 -6.88 1.71
N ASN A 183 -10.30 -8.08 1.79
CA ASN A 183 -10.19 -8.91 3.00
C ASN A 183 -8.73 -9.17 3.42
N LEU A 184 -7.80 -9.35 2.47
CA LEU A 184 -6.37 -9.48 2.77
C LEU A 184 -5.77 -8.20 3.34
N VAL A 185 -6.05 -7.04 2.72
CA VAL A 185 -5.59 -5.73 3.21
C VAL A 185 -6.14 -5.47 4.61
N HIS A 186 -7.40 -5.80 4.89
CA HIS A 186 -8.00 -5.60 6.22
C HIS A 186 -7.46 -6.55 7.28
N LEU A 187 -7.16 -7.81 6.92
CA LEU A 187 -6.44 -8.71 7.83
C LEU A 187 -5.04 -8.19 8.15
N ALA A 188 -4.36 -7.63 7.15
CA ALA A 188 -3.05 -7.02 7.34
C ALA A 188 -3.15 -5.76 8.22
N TYR A 189 -4.21 -4.98 8.08
CA TYR A 189 -4.51 -3.84 8.95
C TYR A 189 -4.76 -4.26 10.41
N ILE A 190 -5.53 -5.31 10.64
CA ILE A 190 -5.78 -5.83 12.00
C ILE A 190 -4.48 -6.34 12.64
N GLN A 191 -3.59 -6.93 11.84
CA GLN A 191 -2.33 -7.53 12.28
C GLN A 191 -1.11 -6.59 12.16
N LYS A 192 -1.35 -5.27 12.20
CA LYS A 192 -0.33 -4.23 11.99
C LYS A 192 0.75 -4.13 13.08
N ASP A 193 0.65 -4.91 14.15
CA ASP A 193 1.62 -4.92 15.24
C ASP A 193 3.02 -5.40 14.78
N ASP A 194 4.06 -4.97 15.51
CA ASP A 194 5.49 -5.05 15.16
C ASP A 194 6.03 -6.46 14.81
N SER A 195 5.29 -7.53 15.12
CA SER A 195 5.71 -8.92 14.93
C SER A 195 5.66 -9.41 13.48
N LEU A 196 4.98 -8.72 12.56
CA LEU A 196 4.76 -9.19 11.18
C LEU A 196 5.51 -8.39 10.10
N LYS A 197 6.55 -7.64 10.48
CA LYS A 197 7.40 -6.82 9.58
C LYS A 197 7.93 -7.55 8.34
N GLU A 198 8.15 -8.86 8.44
CA GLU A 198 8.66 -9.71 7.35
C GLU A 198 7.56 -10.20 6.40
N VAL A 199 6.30 -10.23 6.83
CA VAL A 199 5.17 -10.69 6.01
C VAL A 199 4.68 -9.58 5.07
N PHE A 200 4.79 -8.32 5.51
CA PHE A 200 4.36 -7.16 4.72
C PHE A 200 5.26 -6.87 3.49
N PHE A 201 6.54 -7.24 3.55
CA PHE A 201 7.45 -7.11 2.42
C PHE A 201 8.44 -8.29 2.39
N PRO A 202 8.62 -8.97 1.25
CA PRO A 202 8.12 -8.60 -0.09
C PRO A 202 6.71 -9.14 -0.41
N THR A 203 6.24 -10.15 0.33
CA THR A 203 5.12 -11.00 -0.09
C THR A 203 3.80 -10.24 -0.23
N PHE A 204 3.35 -9.52 0.79
CA PHE A 204 2.11 -8.73 0.71
C PHE A 204 2.17 -7.69 -0.41
N THR A 205 3.29 -6.97 -0.51
CA THR A 205 3.49 -5.93 -1.54
C THR A 205 3.35 -6.52 -2.94
N PHE A 206 3.98 -7.66 -3.19
CA PHE A 206 3.88 -8.39 -4.47
C PHE A 206 2.45 -8.84 -4.74
N VAL A 207 1.83 -9.57 -3.81
CA VAL A 207 0.49 -10.17 -3.99
C VAL A 207 -0.56 -9.10 -4.27
N ILE A 208 -0.62 -8.05 -3.45
CA ILE A 208 -1.63 -6.99 -3.63
C ILE A 208 -1.38 -6.23 -4.93
N SER A 209 -0.13 -5.91 -5.28
CA SER A 209 0.19 -5.23 -6.54
C SER A 209 -0.27 -6.06 -7.76
N ARG A 210 0.08 -7.35 -7.80
CA ARG A 210 -0.28 -8.25 -8.90
C ARG A 210 -1.78 -8.47 -9.02
N MET A 211 -2.49 -8.58 -7.90
CA MET A 211 -3.96 -8.71 -7.91
C MET A 211 -4.64 -7.43 -8.40
N LEU A 212 -4.15 -6.26 -7.98
CA LEU A 212 -4.68 -4.97 -8.45
C LEU A 212 -4.37 -4.71 -9.92
N GLU A 213 -3.17 -5.06 -10.40
CA GLU A 213 -2.83 -5.02 -11.84
C GLU A 213 -3.73 -5.97 -12.64
N SER A 214 -4.01 -7.16 -12.12
CA SER A 214 -4.93 -8.09 -12.76
C SER A 214 -6.34 -7.51 -12.88
N CYS A 215 -6.80 -6.76 -11.86
CA CYS A 215 -8.07 -6.03 -11.91
C CYS A 215 -8.09 -4.93 -12.99
N GLN A 216 -6.95 -4.28 -13.28
CA GLN A 216 -6.86 -3.24 -14.33
C GLN A 216 -7.20 -3.79 -15.72
N ASN A 217 -6.98 -5.08 -15.98
CA ASN A 217 -7.31 -5.70 -17.27
C ASN A 217 -8.81 -5.66 -17.60
N TYR A 218 -9.67 -5.45 -16.60
CA TYR A 218 -11.11 -5.31 -16.76
C TYR A 218 -11.59 -3.85 -16.74
N VAL A 219 -10.71 -2.90 -16.42
CA VAL A 219 -11.02 -1.46 -16.44
C VAL A 219 -10.96 -0.97 -17.89
N VAL A 220 -12.04 -0.33 -18.35
CA VAL A 220 -12.18 0.09 -19.75
C VAL A 220 -12.18 1.60 -19.83
N SER A 221 -11.40 2.16 -20.76
CA SER A 221 -11.30 3.61 -20.95
C SER A 221 -12.46 4.22 -21.74
N LYS A 222 -13.16 3.40 -22.54
CA LYS A 222 -14.29 3.82 -23.37
C LYS A 222 -15.56 3.07 -22.98
N GLN A 223 -16.62 3.84 -22.76
CA GLN A 223 -17.95 3.30 -22.53
C GLN A 223 -18.46 2.60 -23.80
N SER A 224 -19.07 1.43 -23.61
CA SER A 224 -19.80 0.69 -24.64
C SER A 224 -21.04 0.02 -24.04
N ASN A 225 -21.86 -0.61 -24.87
CA ASN A 225 -23.04 -1.36 -24.40
C ASN A 225 -22.68 -2.60 -23.55
N LEU A 226 -21.40 -2.99 -23.49
CA LEU A 226 -20.91 -4.13 -22.72
C LEU A 226 -20.10 -3.70 -21.47
N THR A 227 -20.03 -2.39 -21.18
CA THR A 227 -19.35 -1.88 -19.99
C THR A 227 -20.34 -1.46 -18.92
N TYR A 228 -20.00 -1.74 -17.68
CA TYR A 228 -20.80 -1.47 -16.49
C TYR A 228 -20.05 -0.53 -15.55
N TRP A 229 -20.78 0.22 -14.73
CA TRP A 229 -20.18 1.08 -13.72
C TRP A 229 -19.85 0.29 -12.45
N HIS A 230 -18.60 0.37 -11.99
CA HIS A 230 -18.13 -0.24 -10.76
C HIS A 230 -17.79 0.85 -9.71
N PRO A 231 -18.40 0.86 -8.51
CA PRO A 231 -18.23 1.94 -7.51
C PRO A 231 -16.80 2.16 -7.00
N VAL A 232 -15.92 1.16 -7.17
CA VAL A 232 -14.49 1.23 -6.80
C VAL A 232 -13.55 1.40 -8.00
N LEU A 233 -13.85 0.78 -9.16
CA LEU A 233 -12.93 0.61 -10.29
C LEU A 233 -13.27 1.56 -11.47
N GLY A 234 -14.47 2.16 -11.48
CA GLY A 234 -14.97 2.96 -12.60
C GLY A 234 -15.60 2.10 -13.69
N TRP A 235 -15.38 2.44 -14.96
CA TRP A 235 -15.92 1.67 -16.09
C TRP A 235 -15.27 0.30 -16.20
N PHE A 236 -16.10 -0.75 -16.23
CA PHE A 236 -15.68 -2.12 -16.01
C PHE A 236 -16.30 -3.07 -17.05
N ALA A 237 -15.54 -4.09 -17.46
CA ALA A 237 -15.95 -5.02 -18.51
C ALA A 237 -16.91 -6.14 -18.04
N GLN A 238 -17.22 -6.21 -16.75
CA GLN A 238 -18.09 -7.25 -16.19
C GLN A 238 -19.28 -6.67 -15.43
N ASN A 239 -20.40 -7.38 -15.46
CA ASN A 239 -21.55 -7.02 -14.65
C ASN A 239 -21.32 -7.46 -13.19
N MET A 240 -21.91 -6.72 -12.27
CA MET A 240 -21.89 -7.02 -10.84
C MET A 240 -23.18 -7.74 -10.45
N ASP A 241 -23.07 -8.80 -9.66
CA ASP A 241 -24.28 -9.42 -9.11
C ASP A 241 -24.92 -8.51 -8.05
N TYR A 242 -26.23 -8.70 -7.86
CA TYR A 242 -27.04 -7.85 -7.00
C TYR A 242 -26.53 -7.83 -5.54
N GLY A 243 -26.13 -8.98 -5.00
CA GLY A 243 -25.64 -9.08 -3.62
C GLY A 243 -24.31 -8.35 -3.43
N LEU A 244 -23.40 -8.49 -4.38
CA LEU A 244 -22.14 -7.75 -4.36
C LEU A 244 -22.36 -6.24 -4.46
N HIS A 245 -23.30 -5.80 -5.30
CA HIS A 245 -23.65 -4.38 -5.39
C HIS A 245 -24.13 -3.81 -4.05
N GLU A 246 -25.01 -4.54 -3.34
CA GLU A 246 -25.44 -4.13 -2.00
C GLU A 246 -24.30 -4.12 -0.96
N ALA A 247 -23.32 -5.01 -1.08
CA ALA A 247 -22.18 -5.12 -0.17
C ALA A 247 -21.05 -4.13 -0.47
N MET A 248 -21.10 -3.47 -1.64
CA MET A 248 -20.02 -2.64 -2.14
C MET A 248 -19.62 -1.47 -1.22
N PRO A 249 -20.53 -0.81 -0.48
CA PRO A 249 -20.13 0.21 0.50
C PRO A 249 -19.16 -0.34 1.56
N SER A 250 -19.40 -1.56 2.05
CA SER A 250 -18.52 -2.23 3.01
C SER A 250 -17.18 -2.62 2.37
N VAL A 251 -17.18 -3.09 1.12
CA VAL A 251 -15.95 -3.42 0.39
C VAL A 251 -15.11 -2.17 0.11
N LYS A 252 -15.76 -1.07 -0.28
CA LYS A 252 -15.11 0.25 -0.47
C LYS A 252 -14.44 0.72 0.81
N ALA A 253 -15.16 0.73 1.94
CA ALA A 253 -14.61 1.14 3.22
C ALA A 253 -13.39 0.29 3.59
N LEU A 254 -13.51 -1.02 3.44
CA LEU A 254 -12.46 -1.98 3.80
C LEU A 254 -11.17 -1.79 2.97
N VAL A 255 -11.29 -1.58 1.66
CA VAL A 255 -10.13 -1.30 0.79
C VAL A 255 -9.54 0.09 1.08
N ALA A 256 -10.39 1.10 1.26
CA ALA A 256 -9.95 2.47 1.54
C ALA A 256 -9.24 2.56 2.90
N ASP A 257 -9.89 2.16 3.98
CA ASP A 257 -9.36 2.24 5.35
C ASP A 257 -8.10 1.38 5.51
N GLY A 258 -8.13 0.18 4.91
CA GLY A 258 -7.01 -0.75 4.94
C GLY A 258 -5.77 -0.19 4.23
N LEU A 259 -5.91 0.35 3.02
CA LEU A 259 -4.79 0.94 2.28
C LEU A 259 -4.31 2.25 2.91
N GLN A 260 -5.20 3.08 3.46
CA GLN A 260 -4.81 4.33 4.11
C GLN A 260 -3.95 4.09 5.37
N THR A 261 -4.31 3.07 6.15
CA THR A 261 -3.70 2.82 7.47
C THR A 261 -2.63 1.74 7.45
N THR A 262 -2.26 1.18 6.29
CA THR A 262 -1.20 0.17 6.23
C THR A 262 0.15 0.85 6.52
N PRO A 263 0.85 0.54 7.63
CA PRO A 263 2.04 1.27 8.12
C PRO A 263 3.30 1.13 7.24
N LEU A 264 3.16 0.63 6.01
CA LEU A 264 4.25 0.26 5.12
C LEU A 264 5.20 1.42 4.81
N VAL A 265 4.67 2.63 4.58
CA VAL A 265 5.49 3.82 4.32
C VAL A 265 6.06 4.38 5.63
N VAL A 266 5.28 4.33 6.73
CA VAL A 266 5.73 4.76 8.06
C VAL A 266 6.94 3.95 8.49
N TYR A 267 6.90 2.61 8.47
CA TYR A 267 8.03 1.80 8.95
C TYR A 267 9.31 1.96 8.10
N ALA A 268 9.16 2.04 6.78
CA ALA A 268 10.29 2.17 5.87
C ALA A 268 10.94 3.58 5.92
N ALA A 269 10.17 4.60 6.32
CA ALA A 269 10.65 5.96 6.51
C ALA A 269 10.98 6.32 7.98
N THR A 270 10.45 5.60 8.96
CA THR A 270 10.76 5.76 10.40
C THR A 270 12.08 5.09 10.75
N SER A 271 12.36 3.89 10.23
CA SER A 271 13.73 3.33 10.26
C SER A 271 14.76 4.18 9.50
N ALA A 272 14.29 5.17 8.72
CA ALA A 272 15.12 6.20 8.11
C ALA A 272 15.38 7.44 8.96
N SER A 273 14.46 7.71 9.89
CA SER A 273 14.48 8.93 10.69
C SER A 273 15.24 8.76 12.00
N GLU A 274 15.21 7.56 12.60
CA GLU A 274 15.93 7.27 13.85
C GLU A 274 17.47 7.48 13.71
N GLU A 275 18.07 7.12 12.57
CA GLU A 275 19.50 7.36 12.30
C GLU A 275 19.88 8.84 12.12
N LEU A 276 18.93 9.69 11.70
CA LEU A 276 19.19 11.10 11.37
C LEU A 276 18.86 12.06 12.52
N VAL A 277 18.01 11.65 13.46
CA VAL A 277 17.64 12.46 14.63
C VAL A 277 18.75 12.49 15.68
N GLU A 278 19.55 11.42 15.82
CA GLU A 278 20.69 11.41 16.76
C GLU A 278 21.86 12.33 16.34
N THR A 279 21.90 12.80 15.08
CA THR A 279 23.01 13.61 14.54
C THR A 279 22.65 15.07 14.26
N GLY A 280 21.43 15.51 14.60
CA GLY A 280 20.89 16.81 14.18
C GLY A 280 20.81 17.91 15.26
N SER A 281 21.21 17.65 16.50
CA SER A 281 20.93 18.57 17.62
C SER A 281 22.07 19.52 18.00
N GLU A 282 22.97 19.92 17.09
CA GLU A 282 23.89 21.03 17.36
C GLU A 282 24.14 21.94 16.12
N GLY A 283 23.68 23.19 16.23
CA GLY A 283 24.31 24.38 15.67
C GLY A 283 24.22 24.64 14.17
N VAL A 284 23.12 25.25 13.71
CA VAL A 284 23.17 26.13 12.53
C VAL A 284 23.15 27.57 13.04
N SER A 285 24.34 28.11 13.30
CA SER A 285 24.52 29.55 13.46
C SER A 285 24.83 30.14 12.09
N GLU A 286 23.93 30.97 11.59
CA GLU A 286 24.11 31.81 10.41
C GLU A 286 25.25 32.81 10.63
N SER A 287 26.03 33.10 9.58
CA SER A 287 26.76 34.37 9.50
C SER A 287 26.67 34.96 8.10
N TYR A 288 25.80 35.98 7.99
CA TYR A 288 25.82 37.01 6.95
C TYR A 288 26.28 38.33 7.60
N GLY A 289 27.16 39.07 6.91
CA GLY A 289 27.63 40.42 7.26
C GLY A 289 28.89 40.43 8.15
N GLY A 290 29.87 41.33 8.03
CA GLY A 290 30.08 42.55 7.26
C GLY A 290 31.44 43.12 7.69
N ALA A 291 32.09 43.92 6.84
CA ALA A 291 33.45 44.42 7.06
C ALA A 291 33.55 45.49 8.17
N ALA A 292 34.64 45.45 8.98
CA ALA A 292 35.29 46.64 9.58
C ALA A 292 36.63 46.29 10.29
N GLY A 293 37.71 46.99 9.90
CA GLY A 293 38.59 47.80 10.78
C GLY A 293 39.45 47.19 11.91
N THR A 294 40.77 47.36 11.70
CA THR A 294 41.83 47.83 12.66
C THR A 294 42.62 46.89 13.61
N SER A 295 43.92 46.78 13.26
CA SER A 295 45.17 46.95 14.04
C SER A 295 45.71 45.92 15.05
N SER A 296 46.83 45.31 14.62
CA SER A 296 48.16 45.13 15.28
C SER A 296 48.33 44.28 16.55
N THR A 297 49.11 43.19 16.48
CA THR A 297 50.54 43.16 16.90
C THR A 297 51.20 41.77 16.71
N SER A 298 52.40 41.80 16.12
CA SER A 298 53.59 40.94 16.27
C SER A 298 53.50 39.45 16.66
N ALA A 299 54.06 38.59 15.81
CA ALA A 299 55.35 37.91 16.01
C ALA A 299 55.36 36.50 15.38
N ALA A 300 56.42 36.23 14.62
CA ALA A 300 56.62 35.03 13.83
C ALA A 300 56.92 33.79 14.70
N THR A 301 56.34 32.64 14.34
CA THR A 301 57.09 31.37 14.29
C THR A 301 56.44 30.43 13.27
N SER A 302 57.21 30.12 12.23
CA SER A 302 56.90 29.21 11.14
C SER A 302 56.93 27.75 11.61
N SER A 303 55.78 27.19 12.00
CA SER A 303 55.67 25.72 12.20
C SER A 303 54.22 25.20 12.27
N ASN A 304 53.25 25.82 11.58
CA ASN A 304 51.84 25.38 11.66
C ASN A 304 51.13 25.09 10.32
N LEU A 305 51.85 25.04 9.19
CA LEU A 305 51.23 24.73 7.88
C LEU A 305 51.00 23.23 7.64
N LEU A 306 51.84 22.36 8.21
CA LEU A 306 51.72 20.90 8.02
C LEU A 306 50.70 20.24 8.98
N ARG A 307 50.41 20.85 10.13
CA ARG A 307 49.43 20.33 11.09
C ARG A 307 47.99 20.69 10.70
N ARG A 308 47.76 21.90 10.15
CA ARG A 308 46.45 22.31 9.61
C ARG A 308 46.01 21.54 8.35
N ALA A 309 46.92 21.00 7.55
CA ALA A 309 46.57 20.20 6.38
C ALA A 309 46.20 18.74 6.73
N LEU A 310 46.68 18.23 7.88
CA LEU A 310 46.37 16.91 8.39
C LEU A 310 45.08 16.92 9.22
N ASP A 311 44.86 17.96 10.03
CA ASP A 311 43.60 18.15 10.78
C ASP A 311 42.41 18.47 9.85
N HIS A 312 42.63 19.06 8.66
CA HIS A 312 41.59 19.23 7.63
C HIS A 312 41.25 17.94 6.87
N ARG A 313 42.12 16.91 6.92
CA ARG A 313 41.88 15.59 6.32
C ARG A 313 41.26 14.61 7.32
N THR A 314 41.58 14.71 8.60
CA THR A 314 41.01 13.84 9.64
C THR A 314 39.61 14.30 10.10
N ASN A 315 39.29 15.60 10.09
CA ASN A 315 37.93 16.07 10.41
C ASN A 315 36.92 15.99 9.25
N LYS A 316 37.34 15.73 8.00
CA LYS A 316 36.42 15.46 6.88
C LYS A 316 35.98 13.99 6.81
N ALA A 317 36.68 13.09 7.50
CA ALA A 317 36.36 11.66 7.49
C ALA A 317 35.22 11.29 8.45
N ASN A 318 34.97 12.09 9.50
CA ASN A 318 33.97 11.77 10.54
C ASN A 318 32.71 12.66 10.53
N ALA A 319 32.57 13.59 9.58
CA ALA A 319 31.37 14.42 9.40
C ALA A 319 30.71 14.25 8.02
N ALA A 320 31.00 13.14 7.34
CA ALA A 320 30.24 12.76 6.16
C ALA A 320 28.87 12.27 6.64
N LYS A 321 27.84 13.11 6.54
CA LYS A 321 26.44 12.64 6.60
C LYS A 321 26.35 11.42 5.69
N HIS A 322 26.15 10.24 6.27
CA HIS A 322 26.08 9.00 5.52
C HIS A 322 24.76 9.02 4.75
N HIS A 323 24.83 9.51 3.51
CA HIS A 323 23.65 9.60 2.65
C HIS A 323 23.28 8.22 2.14
N ARG A 324 21.97 7.96 2.07
CA ARG A 324 21.45 6.73 1.48
C ARG A 324 21.70 6.74 -0.01
N LYS A 325 22.06 5.59 -0.56
CA LYS A 325 22.29 5.43 -2.00
C LYS A 325 20.99 5.06 -2.70
N LEU A 326 20.66 5.76 -3.78
CA LEU A 326 19.56 5.36 -4.66
C LEU A 326 19.82 3.93 -5.18
N GLY A 327 18.82 3.05 -5.07
CA GLY A 327 18.94 1.62 -5.38
C GLY A 327 19.54 0.75 -4.27
N SER A 328 19.74 1.28 -3.04
CA SER A 328 20.01 0.43 -1.87
C SER A 328 18.81 -0.49 -1.57
N PRO A 329 18.99 -1.64 -0.90
CA PRO A 329 17.88 -2.54 -0.56
C PRO A 329 16.72 -1.85 0.17
N GLU A 330 17.01 -0.91 1.08
CA GLU A 330 16.01 -0.12 1.79
C GLU A 330 15.28 0.83 0.85
N CYS A 331 16.00 1.50 -0.06
CA CYS A 331 15.42 2.37 -1.06
C CYS A 331 14.52 1.61 -2.03
N THR A 332 14.96 0.45 -2.51
CA THR A 332 14.17 -0.42 -3.38
C THR A 332 12.91 -0.90 -2.67
N LYS A 333 13.00 -1.22 -1.37
CA LYS A 333 11.82 -1.56 -0.56
C LYS A 333 10.81 -0.40 -0.51
N VAL A 334 11.24 0.82 -0.17
CA VAL A 334 10.35 2.01 -0.17
C VAL A 334 9.76 2.25 -1.56
N ALA A 335 10.57 2.12 -2.61
CA ALA A 335 10.17 2.33 -3.98
C ALA A 335 9.10 1.33 -4.45
N LEU A 336 9.24 0.05 -4.11
CA LEU A 336 8.26 -0.99 -4.41
C LEU A 336 6.95 -0.79 -3.63
N LEU A 337 7.03 -0.31 -2.38
CA LEU A 337 5.84 0.08 -1.63
C LEU A 337 5.13 1.26 -2.27
N CYS A 338 5.88 2.27 -2.73
CA CYS A 338 5.29 3.37 -3.49
C CYS A 338 4.67 2.88 -4.81
N SER A 339 5.28 1.89 -5.46
CA SER A 339 4.74 1.25 -6.66
C SER A 339 3.41 0.55 -6.38
N LEU A 340 3.26 -0.13 -5.24
CA LEU A 340 1.97 -0.71 -4.82
C LEU A 340 0.89 0.38 -4.72
N TYR A 341 1.19 1.50 -4.06
CA TYR A 341 0.23 2.61 -3.94
C TYR A 341 -0.07 3.26 -5.28
N GLN A 342 0.92 3.40 -6.18
CA GLN A 342 0.68 3.90 -7.53
C GLN A 342 -0.22 2.96 -8.34
N THR A 343 0.02 1.65 -8.26
CA THR A 343 -0.89 0.64 -8.83
C THR A 343 -2.29 0.78 -8.24
N ALA A 344 -2.43 0.93 -6.92
CA ALA A 344 -3.72 1.10 -6.27
C ALA A 344 -4.43 2.39 -6.71
N LEU A 345 -3.73 3.52 -6.81
CA LEU A 345 -4.29 4.79 -7.29
C LEU A 345 -4.69 4.75 -8.77
N GLY A 346 -3.99 3.95 -9.57
CA GLY A 346 -4.32 3.71 -10.99
C GLY A 346 -5.51 2.75 -11.17
N THR A 347 -5.63 1.73 -10.32
CA THR A 347 -6.72 0.74 -10.37
C THR A 347 -8.01 1.25 -9.73
N LEU A 348 -7.91 1.79 -8.52
CA LEU A 348 -9.03 2.17 -7.65
C LEU A 348 -9.42 3.63 -7.89
N THR A 349 -9.76 3.97 -9.14
CA THR A 349 -9.95 5.35 -9.59
C THR A 349 -10.98 6.13 -8.75
N GLN A 350 -12.03 5.45 -8.26
CA GLN A 350 -13.08 6.06 -7.43
C GLN A 350 -12.68 6.26 -5.97
N LEU A 351 -11.57 5.65 -5.53
CA LEU A 351 -11.00 5.79 -4.19
C LEU A 351 -9.72 6.62 -4.19
N ARG A 352 -9.32 7.17 -5.34
CA ARG A 352 -8.04 7.88 -5.50
C ARG A 352 -7.89 9.01 -4.48
N LEU A 353 -8.92 9.84 -4.31
CA LEU A 353 -8.91 10.96 -3.36
C LEU A 353 -8.92 10.48 -1.90
N ASP A 354 -9.67 9.43 -1.59
CA ASP A 354 -9.74 8.85 -0.24
C ASP A 354 -8.34 8.33 0.17
N ILE A 355 -7.69 7.57 -0.72
CA ILE A 355 -6.33 7.04 -0.52
C ILE A 355 -5.30 8.17 -0.39
N LEU A 356 -5.30 9.16 -1.29
CA LEU A 356 -4.37 10.29 -1.22
C LEU A 356 -4.54 11.08 0.07
N THR A 357 -5.79 11.34 0.49
CA THR A 357 -6.07 12.06 1.74
C THR A 357 -5.54 11.29 2.95
N GLY A 358 -5.74 9.98 3.01
CA GLY A 358 -5.17 9.14 4.07
C GLY A 358 -3.64 9.21 4.11
N LEU A 359 -2.97 9.08 2.96
CA LEU A 359 -1.51 9.17 2.86
C LEU A 359 -0.94 10.55 3.26
N CYS A 360 -1.72 11.62 3.11
CA CYS A 360 -1.29 12.97 3.45
C CYS A 360 -1.42 13.28 4.95
N TYR A 361 -2.49 12.82 5.61
CA TYR A 361 -2.83 13.24 6.97
C TYR A 361 -2.63 12.18 8.05
N GLN A 362 -2.61 10.89 7.71
CA GLN A 362 -2.39 9.84 8.70
C GLN A 362 -0.89 9.64 8.99
N ASP A 363 -0.54 9.52 10.28
CA ASP A 363 0.75 9.03 10.79
C ASP A 363 2.02 9.70 10.24
N ASN A 364 1.95 10.98 9.86
CA ASN A 364 3.07 11.74 9.28
C ASN A 364 3.71 11.06 8.05
N ILE A 365 2.97 10.20 7.33
CA ILE A 365 3.47 9.41 6.19
C ILE A 365 4.16 10.31 5.16
N LEU A 366 3.48 11.36 4.71
CA LEU A 366 4.00 12.29 3.72
C LEU A 366 5.27 13.01 4.20
N CYS A 367 5.32 13.40 5.48
CA CYS A 367 6.50 14.03 6.09
C CYS A 367 7.68 13.06 6.17
N ASN A 368 7.43 11.81 6.55
CA ASN A 368 8.45 10.78 6.64
C ASN A 368 8.99 10.42 5.24
N LEU A 369 8.12 10.33 4.22
CA LEU A 369 8.54 10.13 2.83
C LEU A 369 9.42 11.29 2.32
N TRP A 370 9.08 12.54 2.68
CA TRP A 370 9.93 13.69 2.38
C TRP A 370 11.31 13.62 3.05
N ARG A 371 11.34 13.27 4.34
CA ARG A 371 12.60 13.06 5.08
C ARG A 371 13.45 11.96 4.45
N PHE A 372 12.81 10.87 4.01
CA PHE A 372 13.48 9.81 3.28
C PHE A 372 14.11 10.33 1.98
N LEU A 373 13.38 11.10 1.17
CA LEU A 373 13.95 11.71 -0.05
C LEU A 373 15.13 12.64 0.26
N CYS A 374 15.04 13.43 1.34
CA CYS A 374 16.15 14.27 1.81
C CYS A 374 17.40 13.48 2.22
N SER A 375 17.25 12.21 2.61
CA SER A 375 18.36 11.35 3.02
C SER A 375 19.19 10.79 1.85
N LEU A 376 18.66 10.81 0.62
CA LEU A 376 19.26 10.20 -0.59
C LEU A 376 20.48 10.96 -1.16
N GLY A 377 20.95 12.01 -0.49
CA GLY A 377 22.11 12.77 -0.92
C GLY A 377 21.94 14.28 -0.79
N PRO A 378 22.99 15.04 -1.14
CA PRO A 378 22.87 16.49 -1.28
C PRO A 378 21.79 16.82 -2.32
N HIS A 379 20.91 17.76 -2.00
CA HIS A 379 19.74 18.11 -2.81
C HIS A 379 18.80 16.91 -3.09
N CYS A 380 18.53 16.09 -2.09
CA CYS A 380 17.50 15.02 -2.13
C CYS A 380 17.73 13.98 -3.24
N GLY A 381 19.00 13.66 -3.54
CA GLY A 381 19.35 12.66 -4.54
C GLY A 381 19.18 13.09 -6.00
N LEU A 382 19.04 14.40 -6.29
CA LEU A 382 18.82 14.95 -7.65
C LEU A 382 19.72 14.32 -8.72
N LYS A 383 21.04 14.27 -8.47
CA LYS A 383 22.00 13.68 -9.42
C LYS A 383 21.71 12.20 -9.64
N ALA A 384 21.44 11.43 -8.59
CA ALA A 384 21.17 10.01 -8.68
C ALA A 384 19.90 9.72 -9.49
N PHE A 385 18.84 10.53 -9.32
CA PHE A 385 17.63 10.40 -10.14
C PHE A 385 17.85 10.77 -11.61
N LEU A 386 18.67 11.79 -11.90
CA LEU A 386 19.03 12.14 -13.28
C LEU A 386 19.90 11.06 -13.94
N ASP A 387 20.86 10.50 -13.21
CA ASP A 387 21.69 9.38 -13.67
C ASP A 387 20.82 8.14 -13.94
N LEU A 388 19.85 7.84 -13.07
CA LEU A 388 18.88 6.77 -13.28
C LEU A 388 17.99 7.03 -14.51
N LEU A 389 17.56 8.27 -14.71
CA LEU A 389 16.71 8.66 -15.85
C LEU A 389 17.45 8.52 -17.18
N ALA A 390 18.76 8.79 -17.18
CA ALA A 390 19.61 8.60 -18.36
C ALA A 390 19.72 7.12 -18.79
N VAL A 391 19.63 6.18 -17.84
CA VAL A 391 19.67 4.74 -18.12
C VAL A 391 18.27 4.15 -18.33
N ASN A 392 17.23 4.73 -17.70
CA ASN A 392 15.84 4.29 -17.80
C ASN A 392 14.93 5.42 -18.29
N THR A 393 15.01 5.70 -19.59
CA THR A 393 14.22 6.76 -20.26
C THR A 393 12.72 6.47 -20.29
N LYS A 394 12.31 5.21 -20.07
CA LYS A 394 10.88 4.83 -19.93
C LYS A 394 10.29 5.24 -18.58
N CYS A 395 11.11 5.73 -17.64
CA CYS A 395 10.68 6.11 -16.29
C CYS A 395 9.98 4.96 -15.54
N SER A 396 10.32 3.71 -15.85
CA SER A 396 9.63 2.53 -15.31
C SER A 396 10.27 1.97 -14.04
N ALA A 397 11.42 2.53 -13.62
CA ALA A 397 12.09 2.10 -12.41
C ALA A 397 11.20 2.37 -11.17
N PRO A 398 11.14 1.46 -10.18
CA PRO A 398 10.37 1.66 -8.96
C PRO A 398 10.69 2.98 -8.25
N GLU A 399 11.94 3.43 -8.31
CA GLU A 399 12.39 4.67 -7.68
C GLU A 399 11.67 5.90 -8.24
N PHE A 400 11.23 5.87 -9.51
CA PHE A 400 10.39 6.94 -10.06
C PHE A 400 8.96 6.88 -9.52
N GLN A 401 8.44 5.70 -9.16
CA GLN A 401 7.13 5.58 -8.52
C GLN A 401 7.11 6.26 -7.15
N MET A 402 8.23 6.25 -6.43
CA MET A 402 8.40 7.00 -5.19
C MET A 402 8.28 8.52 -5.42
N LEU A 403 8.92 9.06 -6.46
CA LEU A 403 8.80 10.48 -6.80
C LEU A 403 7.39 10.85 -7.27
N ILE A 404 6.75 9.99 -8.07
CA ILE A 404 5.37 10.18 -8.55
C ILE A 404 4.43 10.24 -7.35
N LEU A 405 4.48 9.24 -6.46
CA LEU A 405 3.60 9.19 -5.29
C LEU A 405 3.81 10.37 -4.34
N PHE A 406 5.07 10.71 -4.05
CA PHE A 406 5.36 11.89 -3.26
C PHE A 406 4.79 13.16 -3.90
N SER A 407 4.97 13.31 -5.21
CA SER A 407 4.51 14.51 -5.92
C SER A 407 2.98 14.62 -5.94
N ASP A 408 2.28 13.52 -6.16
CA ASP A 408 0.82 13.45 -6.14
C ASP A 408 0.25 13.78 -4.75
N CYS A 409 0.80 13.15 -3.70
CA CYS A 409 0.39 13.41 -2.32
C CYS A 409 0.68 14.86 -1.91
N MET A 410 1.88 15.37 -2.21
CA MET A 410 2.26 16.73 -1.83
C MET A 410 1.45 17.78 -2.63
N THR A 411 1.10 17.49 -3.89
CA THR A 411 0.20 18.35 -4.67
C THR A 411 -1.17 18.42 -4.03
N HIS A 412 -1.74 17.27 -3.66
CA HIS A 412 -3.03 17.19 -2.97
C HIS A 412 -2.98 17.99 -1.66
N TYR A 413 -1.98 17.71 -0.81
CA TYR A 413 -1.75 18.37 0.47
C TYR A 413 -1.64 19.89 0.34
N VAL A 414 -0.77 20.41 -0.54
CA VAL A 414 -0.57 21.87 -0.71
C VAL A 414 -1.81 22.55 -1.31
N THR A 415 -2.61 21.83 -2.09
CA THR A 415 -3.83 22.39 -2.69
C THR A 415 -4.91 22.66 -1.65
N ILE A 416 -5.04 21.78 -0.66
CA ILE A 416 -6.07 21.87 0.39
C ILE A 416 -5.60 22.62 1.64
N LEU A 417 -4.29 22.78 1.83
CA LEU A 417 -3.70 23.55 2.93
C LEU A 417 -4.13 25.02 2.88
N ASP A 418 -4.54 25.60 4.00
CA ASP A 418 -4.83 27.03 4.05
C ASP A 418 -3.55 27.88 4.24
N ASP A 419 -3.69 29.20 4.09
CA ASP A 419 -2.54 30.12 4.19
C ASP A 419 -2.03 30.23 5.64
N LEU A 420 -2.90 30.07 6.65
CA LEU A 420 -2.50 30.11 8.06
C LEU A 420 -1.62 28.90 8.40
N GLU A 421 -2.07 27.71 8.02
CA GLU A 421 -1.37 26.43 8.19
C GLU A 421 -0.02 26.43 7.47
N MET A 422 0.02 26.90 6.21
CA MET A 422 1.22 26.90 5.39
C MET A 422 2.28 27.91 5.85
N TYR A 423 1.90 29.18 6.02
CA TYR A 423 2.86 30.26 6.21
C TYR A 423 3.17 30.52 7.68
N GLU A 424 2.20 30.30 8.58
CA GLU A 424 2.32 30.68 9.98
C GLU A 424 2.53 29.47 10.88
N GLN A 425 1.68 28.43 10.78
CA GLN A 425 1.79 27.26 11.64
C GLN A 425 2.98 26.37 11.27
N GLN A 426 3.24 26.19 9.97
CA GLN A 426 4.39 25.43 9.43
C GLN A 426 4.50 24.00 10.00
N LYS A 427 3.37 23.29 10.05
CA LYS A 427 3.28 21.90 10.50
C LYS A 427 2.51 21.04 9.48
N PRO A 428 2.97 19.80 9.19
CA PRO A 428 4.24 19.22 9.61
C PRO A 428 5.45 19.72 8.79
N PHE A 429 5.23 20.51 7.74
CA PHE A 429 6.29 21.03 6.84
C PHE A 429 6.63 22.50 7.12
N ARG A 430 7.92 22.83 7.06
CA ARG A 430 8.40 24.22 7.18
C ARG A 430 8.55 24.88 5.82
N LEU A 431 8.58 26.22 5.78
CA LEU A 431 8.85 26.98 4.55
C LEU A 431 10.14 26.51 3.84
N VAL A 432 11.17 26.20 4.62
CA VAL A 432 12.45 25.67 4.11
C VAL A 432 12.29 24.33 3.38
N ASP A 433 11.32 23.49 3.77
CA ASP A 433 11.05 22.24 3.08
C ASP A 433 10.48 22.51 1.68
N TYR A 434 9.53 23.42 1.55
CA TYR A 434 8.98 23.82 0.25
C TYR A 434 10.03 24.47 -0.67
N VAL A 435 10.98 25.23 -0.12
CA VAL A 435 12.13 25.77 -0.89
C VAL A 435 13.00 24.62 -1.43
N LYS A 436 13.33 23.63 -0.59
CA LYS A 436 14.11 22.45 -1.03
C LYS A 436 13.37 21.61 -2.06
N MET A 437 12.07 21.39 -1.88
CA MET A 437 11.21 20.66 -2.83
C MET A 437 11.19 21.35 -4.19
N SER A 438 10.86 22.65 -4.21
CA SER A 438 10.80 23.41 -5.46
C SER A 438 12.17 23.52 -6.15
N TYR A 439 13.27 23.65 -5.40
CA TYR A 439 14.62 23.60 -5.96
C TYR A 439 14.89 22.26 -6.67
N PHE A 440 14.60 21.14 -5.99
CA PHE A 440 14.78 19.80 -6.55
C PHE A 440 13.96 19.63 -7.83
N LEU A 441 12.66 19.94 -7.78
CA LEU A 441 11.73 19.76 -8.90
C LEU A 441 12.12 20.62 -10.10
N ASN A 442 12.45 21.91 -9.87
CA ASN A 442 12.85 22.83 -10.92
C ASN A 442 14.10 22.34 -11.66
N HIS A 443 15.13 21.93 -10.91
CA HIS A 443 16.37 21.41 -11.51
C HIS A 443 16.20 20.03 -12.13
N PHE A 444 15.38 19.16 -11.55
CA PHE A 444 15.11 17.82 -12.09
C PHE A 444 14.44 17.93 -13.45
N LEU A 445 13.37 18.73 -13.55
CA LEU A 445 12.64 18.95 -14.79
C LEU A 445 13.49 19.68 -15.84
N TYR A 446 14.17 20.76 -15.44
CA TYR A 446 15.03 21.52 -16.34
C TYR A 446 16.15 20.65 -16.93
N LYS A 447 16.90 19.93 -16.08
CA LYS A 447 17.99 19.06 -16.55
C LYS A 447 17.47 17.85 -17.32
N GLY A 448 16.31 17.32 -16.94
CA GLY A 448 15.65 16.23 -17.67
C GLY A 448 15.27 16.62 -19.11
N VAL A 449 14.70 17.81 -19.30
CA VAL A 449 14.33 18.32 -20.63
C VAL A 449 15.57 18.77 -21.42
N LEU A 450 16.45 19.58 -20.82
CA LEU A 450 17.66 20.08 -21.50
C LEU A 450 18.61 18.95 -21.90
N GLY A 451 18.72 17.92 -21.06
CA GLY A 451 19.52 16.72 -21.34
C GLY A 451 18.89 15.75 -22.33
N ASN A 452 17.70 16.05 -22.90
CA ASN A 452 16.89 15.13 -23.71
C ASN A 452 16.63 13.78 -23.03
N LEU A 453 16.58 13.75 -21.69
CA LEU A 453 16.29 12.55 -20.91
C LEU A 453 14.77 12.28 -20.86
N LEU A 454 13.97 13.33 -21.00
CA LEU A 454 12.53 13.28 -21.15
C LEU A 454 12.18 13.64 -22.59
N ASP A 455 11.50 12.74 -23.30
CA ASP A 455 11.08 12.98 -24.67
C ASP A 455 9.98 14.05 -24.73
N VAL A 456 10.31 15.18 -25.37
CA VAL A 456 9.44 16.35 -25.50
C VAL A 456 8.10 16.01 -26.15
N LYS A 457 8.05 15.01 -27.04
CA LYS A 457 6.82 14.61 -27.73
C LYS A 457 5.86 13.84 -26.82
N SER A 458 6.36 13.22 -25.75
CA SER A 458 5.59 12.37 -24.84
C SER A 458 5.51 12.91 -23.41
N LEU A 459 5.93 14.17 -23.17
CA LEU A 459 5.83 14.83 -21.85
C LEU A 459 4.41 14.82 -21.28
N ASN A 460 3.41 15.02 -22.14
CA ASN A 460 2.00 15.02 -21.74
C ASN A 460 1.49 13.64 -21.30
N THR A 461 2.18 12.57 -21.68
CA THR A 461 1.85 11.19 -21.33
C THR A 461 2.78 10.59 -20.27
N ASN A 462 3.87 11.27 -19.93
CA ASN A 462 4.84 10.78 -18.96
C ASN A 462 4.37 11.09 -17.53
N ALA A 463 3.99 10.05 -16.78
CA ALA A 463 3.47 10.19 -15.41
C ALA A 463 4.45 10.87 -14.45
N LEU A 464 5.76 10.59 -14.57
CA LEU A 464 6.79 11.23 -13.75
C LEU A 464 6.86 12.73 -13.99
N PHE A 465 6.90 13.13 -15.27
CA PHE A 465 6.89 14.54 -15.65
C PHE A 465 5.61 15.24 -15.17
N GLN A 466 4.43 14.66 -15.44
CA GLN A 466 3.16 15.27 -15.06
C GLN A 466 3.06 15.50 -13.55
N SER A 467 3.41 14.50 -12.73
CA SER A 467 3.29 14.58 -11.28
C SER A 467 4.26 15.60 -10.69
N THR A 468 5.54 15.56 -11.11
CA THR A 468 6.58 16.49 -10.62
C THR A 468 6.36 17.92 -11.10
N HIS A 469 5.91 18.11 -12.36
CA HIS A 469 5.58 19.43 -12.91
C HIS A 469 4.35 20.03 -12.24
N THR A 470 3.30 19.24 -11.99
CA THR A 470 2.10 19.72 -11.30
C THR A 470 2.43 20.23 -9.90
N LEU A 471 3.24 19.48 -9.14
CA LEU A 471 3.71 19.93 -7.83
C LEU A 471 4.53 21.24 -7.93
N LEU A 472 5.47 21.32 -8.88
CA LEU A 472 6.28 22.52 -9.08
C LEU A 472 5.39 23.76 -9.33
N MET A 473 4.37 23.62 -10.19
CA MET A 473 3.46 24.71 -10.52
C MET A 473 2.57 25.11 -9.34
N VAL A 474 2.13 24.16 -8.51
CA VAL A 474 1.37 24.46 -7.29
C VAL A 474 2.24 25.21 -6.27
N LEU A 475 3.49 24.79 -6.06
CA LEU A 475 4.44 25.51 -5.21
C LEU A 475 4.73 26.92 -5.73
N TYR A 476 4.95 27.07 -7.03
CA TYR A 476 5.15 28.37 -7.66
C TYR A 476 3.96 29.31 -7.44
N ARG A 477 2.73 28.81 -7.63
CA ARG A 477 1.51 29.59 -7.39
C ARG A 477 1.38 30.03 -5.93
N ARG A 478 1.77 29.19 -4.97
CA ARG A 478 1.80 29.57 -3.55
C ARG A 478 2.85 30.65 -3.29
N ASP A 479 4.03 30.53 -3.87
CA ASP A 479 5.08 31.56 -3.70
C ASP A 479 4.66 32.90 -4.31
N CYS A 480 3.96 32.91 -5.45
CA CYS A 480 3.39 34.13 -6.03
C CYS A 480 2.31 34.78 -5.15
N ARG A 481 1.58 34.01 -4.35
CA ARG A 481 0.57 34.56 -3.41
C ARG A 481 1.24 35.22 -2.21
N ARG A 482 2.22 34.53 -1.61
CA ARG A 482 3.04 35.03 -0.51
C ARG A 482 4.43 34.43 -0.64
N SER A 483 5.41 35.28 -0.91
CA SER A 483 6.79 34.87 -1.15
C SER A 483 7.38 34.18 0.07
N TYR A 484 7.95 33.00 -0.14
CA TYR A 484 8.71 32.23 0.86
C TYR A 484 10.05 31.74 0.30
N THR A 485 10.29 31.89 -1.01
CA THR A 485 11.57 31.55 -1.65
C THR A 485 12.52 32.76 -1.71
N PRO A 486 13.85 32.54 -1.75
CA PRO A 486 14.83 33.61 -1.93
C PRO A 486 14.85 34.13 -3.38
N ASP A 487 15.43 35.32 -3.57
CA ASP A 487 15.53 35.95 -4.88
C ASP A 487 16.20 35.05 -5.93
N ASN A 488 15.61 35.00 -7.13
CA ASN A 488 16.04 34.18 -8.27
C ASN A 488 15.94 32.66 -8.07
N HIS A 489 15.24 32.18 -7.05
CA HIS A 489 15.06 30.74 -6.80
C HIS A 489 14.46 29.98 -7.99
N TRP A 490 13.51 30.60 -8.68
CA TRP A 490 12.83 30.01 -9.85
C TRP A 490 13.66 30.07 -11.14
N LEU A 491 14.76 30.84 -11.14
CA LEU A 491 15.64 30.99 -12.31
C LEU A 491 16.78 29.96 -12.24
N VAL A 492 16.86 29.07 -13.24
CA VAL A 492 18.01 28.16 -13.35
C VAL A 492 19.20 28.92 -13.93
N LYS A 493 20.14 29.33 -13.06
CA LYS A 493 21.31 30.15 -13.41
C LYS A 493 22.35 29.44 -14.29
N ASP A 494 22.23 28.11 -14.49
CA ASP A 494 23.12 27.30 -15.35
C ASP A 494 22.90 27.49 -16.87
N LEU A 495 22.18 28.54 -17.29
CA LEU A 495 22.23 29.00 -18.68
C LEU A 495 23.61 29.60 -18.94
N ARG A 496 24.56 28.78 -19.44
CA ARG A 496 25.69 29.32 -20.19
C ARG A 496 25.08 30.07 -21.38
N MET A 497 24.87 31.38 -21.25
CA MET A 497 24.31 32.21 -22.31
C MET A 497 25.06 31.98 -23.63
N ALA A 498 26.39 31.77 -23.55
CA ALA A 498 27.23 31.43 -24.71
C ALA A 498 26.87 30.10 -25.42
N ALA A 499 26.36 29.09 -24.71
CA ALA A 499 25.90 27.82 -25.30
C ALA A 499 24.48 27.97 -25.89
N PHE A 500 23.60 28.70 -25.21
CA PHE A 500 22.27 29.03 -25.69
C PHE A 500 22.32 29.88 -26.98
N PHE A 501 23.19 30.89 -27.04
CA PHE A 501 23.43 31.68 -28.24
C PHE A 501 24.07 30.84 -29.36
N ASN A 502 24.99 29.93 -29.05
CA ASN A 502 25.55 29.00 -30.04
C ASN A 502 24.51 28.02 -30.62
N ASP A 503 23.57 27.52 -29.82
CA ASP A 503 22.49 26.65 -30.29
C ASP A 503 21.45 27.41 -31.12
N LEU A 504 21.20 28.69 -30.78
CA LEU A 504 20.39 29.63 -31.57
C LEU A 504 21.04 29.97 -32.92
N GLU A 505 22.35 30.25 -32.93
CA GLU A 505 23.12 30.54 -34.16
C GLU A 505 23.25 29.31 -35.07
N LYS A 506 23.22 28.09 -34.50
CA LYS A 506 23.26 26.82 -35.26
C LYS A 506 21.88 26.32 -35.71
N GLY A 507 20.82 27.10 -35.51
CA GLY A 507 19.47 26.76 -36.00
C GLY A 507 18.86 25.50 -35.39
N LYS A 508 19.34 25.03 -34.24
CA LYS A 508 18.60 24.01 -33.49
C LYS A 508 17.38 24.70 -32.91
N LYS A 509 16.19 24.31 -33.39
CA LYS A 509 14.91 24.75 -32.83
C LYS A 509 14.88 24.45 -31.34
N THR A 510 15.19 25.44 -30.52
CA THR A 510 14.84 25.46 -29.10
C THR A 510 13.32 25.50 -29.06
N THR A 511 12.75 24.36 -28.73
CA THR A 511 11.30 24.15 -28.64
C THR A 511 10.74 25.14 -27.62
N GLN A 512 10.01 26.14 -28.11
CA GLN A 512 9.22 27.03 -27.27
C GLN A 512 8.20 26.18 -26.50
N VAL A 513 8.34 26.08 -25.19
CA VAL A 513 7.30 25.55 -24.32
C VAL A 513 6.28 26.67 -24.14
N GLY A 514 5.14 26.53 -24.82
CA GLY A 514 4.05 27.49 -24.76
C GLY A 514 3.25 27.40 -23.45
N LYS A 515 2.88 28.59 -22.96
CA LYS A 515 1.83 29.00 -22.01
C LYS A 515 1.14 27.96 -21.13
#